data_AF-A0A3B9M9T2-F1
#
_entry.id   AF-A0A3B9M9T2-F1
#
_cell.length_a   1.000
_cell.length_b   1.000
_cell.length_c   1.000
_cell.angle_alpha   90.00
_cell.angle_beta   90.00
_cell.angle_gamma   90.00
#
_symmetry.space_group_name_H-M   'P 1'
#
loop_
_entity.id
_entity.type
_entity.pdbx_description
1 polymer ?
#
loop_
_entity_poly.entity_id
_entity_poly.type
_entity_poly.pdbx_seq_one_letter_code
_entity_poly.pdbx_strand_id
1 'polypeptide(L)'
;MAVDCPRCGLKTPRFLDLCRNDGYKLWPSSYAASAAFKAWRDADPARAAASRYDMEIPQHVENVVDFDAKARELGIHMPPPSRWPFVICAGALFLSLAAIPFATEVRITLAVVGGLIFLIGVVGWVLVEDVQMYPAESADGGEVHH
;
A
#
# COMPACT_ATOMS: atom_id res chain seq x y z
N MET A 1 19.18 17.32 20.80
CA MET A 1 18.90 18.37 19.80
C MET A 1 17.86 19.35 20.31
N ALA A 2 16.86 18.89 21.08
CA ALA A 2 16.01 19.75 21.88
C ALA A 2 16.74 20.42 23.07
N VAL A 3 16.17 21.51 23.54
CA VAL A 3 16.52 22.21 24.79
C VAL A 3 15.24 22.55 25.55
N ASP A 4 15.34 22.75 26.86
CA ASP A 4 14.21 23.21 27.66
C ASP A 4 14.06 24.73 27.50
N CYS A 5 12.84 25.19 27.23
CA CYS A 5 12.56 26.61 27.15
C CYS A 5 12.72 27.24 28.54
N PRO A 6 13.50 28.33 28.69
CA PRO A 6 13.72 28.95 30.00
C PRO A 6 12.47 29.63 30.57
N ARG A 7 11.44 29.88 29.74
CA ARG A 7 10.16 30.46 30.19
C ARG A 7 9.15 29.38 30.57
N CYS A 8 8.79 28.49 29.65
CA CYS A 8 7.74 27.50 29.88
C CYS A 8 8.23 26.12 30.38
N GLY A 9 9.55 25.89 30.43
CA GLY A 9 10.15 24.63 30.89
C GLY A 9 9.94 23.42 29.97
N LEU A 10 9.22 23.59 28.86
CA LEU A 10 8.94 22.51 27.91
C LEU A 10 10.06 22.37 26.88
N LYS A 11 10.30 21.12 26.43
CA LYS A 11 11.25 20.83 25.37
C LYS A 11 10.82 21.50 24.05
N THR A 12 11.80 22.09 23.37
CA THR A 12 11.61 22.70 22.05
C THR A 12 12.89 22.53 21.19
N PRO A 13 12.82 22.57 19.85
CA PRO A 13 14.01 22.43 19.03
C PRO A 13 14.98 23.60 19.26
N ARG A 14 16.27 23.28 19.50
CA ARG A 14 17.29 24.26 19.90
C ARG A 14 17.51 25.39 18.91
N PHE A 15 17.34 25.15 17.62
CA PHE A 15 17.73 26.07 16.56
C PHE A 15 16.55 26.81 15.91
N LEU A 16 15.45 26.93 16.64
CA LEU A 16 14.37 27.84 16.27
C LEU A 16 14.59 29.20 16.91
N ASP A 17 14.18 30.24 16.18
CA ASP A 17 14.20 31.62 16.67
C ASP A 17 13.30 31.78 17.91
N LEU A 18 12.15 31.11 17.90
CA LEU A 18 11.15 31.13 18.95
C LEU A 18 10.89 29.71 19.46
N CYS A 19 10.60 29.59 20.75
CA CYS A 19 10.07 28.38 21.33
C CYS A 19 8.73 28.04 20.69
N ARG A 20 8.57 26.78 20.29
CA ARG A 20 7.38 26.29 19.61
C ARG A 20 6.11 26.35 20.47
N ASN A 21 6.26 26.35 21.81
CA ASN A 21 5.14 26.20 22.73
C ASN A 21 4.59 27.54 23.23
N ASP A 22 5.45 28.51 23.51
CA ASP A 22 5.08 29.79 24.13
C ASP A 22 5.61 31.02 23.37
N GLY A 23 6.24 30.82 22.21
CA GLY A 23 6.79 31.91 21.39
C GLY A 23 7.97 32.64 22.03
N TYR A 24 8.57 32.11 23.09
CA TYR A 24 9.72 32.74 23.74
C TYR A 24 10.93 32.81 22.81
N LYS A 25 11.62 33.96 22.78
CA LYS A 25 12.77 34.20 21.91
C LYS A 25 14.01 33.43 22.40
N LEU A 26 14.37 32.34 21.71
CA LEU A 26 15.50 31.48 22.05
C LEU A 26 16.82 32.01 21.48
N TRP A 27 16.75 32.67 20.33
CA TRP A 27 17.90 33.28 19.66
C TRP A 27 17.62 34.75 19.39
N PRO A 28 18.65 35.61 19.30
CA PRO A 28 18.46 37.03 18.99
C PRO A 28 17.73 37.27 17.66
N SER A 29 17.92 36.37 16.68
CA SER A 29 17.25 36.41 15.39
C SER A 29 17.18 35.03 14.72
N SER A 30 16.28 34.89 13.74
CA SER A 30 16.18 33.70 12.89
C SER A 30 17.44 33.44 12.08
N TYR A 31 18.17 34.49 11.72
CA TYR A 31 19.47 34.40 11.06
C TYR A 31 20.51 33.77 11.99
N ALA A 32 20.64 34.27 13.23
CA ALA A 32 21.56 33.72 14.20
C ALA A 32 21.28 32.24 14.51
N ALA A 33 19.98 31.89 14.67
CA ALA A 33 19.56 30.51 14.87
C ALA A 33 19.95 29.60 13.70
N SER A 34 19.75 30.07 12.45
CA SER A 34 20.07 29.31 11.25
C SER A 34 21.58 29.16 11.03
N ALA A 35 22.36 30.20 11.32
CA ALA A 35 23.82 30.16 11.25
C ALA A 35 24.40 29.18 12.29
N ALA A 36 23.88 29.20 13.52
CA ALA A 36 24.25 28.26 14.56
C ALA A 36 23.88 26.82 14.21
N PHE A 37 22.70 26.59 13.62
CA PHE A 37 22.30 25.27 13.13
C PHE A 37 23.27 24.76 12.07
N LYS A 38 23.61 25.59 11.09
CA LYS A 38 24.54 25.24 10.03
C LYS A 38 25.91 24.87 10.59
N ALA A 39 26.48 25.71 11.45
CA ALA A 39 27.76 25.42 12.10
C ALA A 39 27.73 24.13 12.93
N TRP A 40 26.66 23.90 13.68
CA TRP A 40 26.49 22.69 14.48
C TRP A 40 26.33 21.41 13.63
N ARG A 41 25.64 21.52 12.49
CA ARG A 41 25.43 20.41 11.54
C ARG A 41 26.71 20.09 10.77
N ASP A 42 27.39 21.11 10.27
CA ASP A 42 28.59 20.95 9.44
C ASP A 42 29.79 20.44 10.25
N ALA A 43 29.75 20.56 11.58
CA ALA A 43 30.78 20.05 12.49
C ALA A 43 30.81 18.52 12.64
N ASP A 44 29.78 17.78 12.20
CA ASP A 44 29.67 16.34 12.39
C ASP A 44 28.84 15.68 11.28
N PRO A 45 29.44 14.83 10.42
CA PRO A 45 28.74 14.17 9.32
C PRO A 45 27.51 13.36 9.75
N ALA A 46 27.48 12.84 10.99
CA ALA A 46 26.32 12.11 11.51
C ALA A 46 25.06 12.97 11.62
N ARG A 47 25.19 14.30 11.53
CA ARG A 47 24.08 15.26 11.61
C ARG A 47 23.60 15.73 10.24
N ALA A 48 24.17 15.22 9.15
CA ALA A 48 23.87 15.69 7.80
C ALA A 48 22.37 15.68 7.46
N ALA A 49 21.66 14.66 7.94
CA ALA A 49 20.21 14.50 7.75
C ALA A 49 19.34 15.26 8.76
N ALA A 50 19.93 15.88 9.80
CA ALA A 50 19.18 16.61 10.80
C ALA A 50 18.52 17.86 10.20
N SER A 51 17.30 18.14 10.63
CA SER A 51 16.52 19.34 10.33
C SER A 51 16.39 20.20 11.57
N ARG A 52 16.47 21.53 11.44
CA ARG A 52 16.36 22.49 12.57
C ARG A 52 15.10 22.35 13.44
N TYR A 53 14.08 21.65 12.94
CA TYR A 53 12.82 21.40 13.62
C TYR A 53 12.82 20.11 14.43
N ASP A 54 13.83 19.26 14.26
CA ASP A 54 13.89 17.97 14.93
C ASP A 54 14.19 18.15 16.42
N MET A 55 13.53 17.33 17.24
CA MET A 55 13.77 17.27 18.68
C MET A 55 14.99 16.40 19.01
N GLU A 56 15.31 15.48 18.13
CA GLU A 56 16.36 14.46 18.26
C GLU A 56 17.10 14.34 16.93
N ILE A 57 18.34 13.85 16.96
CA ILE A 57 19.09 13.63 15.72
C ILE A 57 18.45 12.44 15.01
N PRO A 58 18.02 12.57 13.74
CA PRO A 58 17.46 11.44 13.01
C PRO A 58 18.45 10.28 12.99
N GLN A 59 18.04 9.16 13.58
CA GLN A 59 18.78 7.91 13.47
C GLN A 59 18.46 7.35 12.08
N HIS A 60 19.49 7.13 11.26
CA HIS A 60 19.31 6.37 10.03
C HIS A 60 19.12 4.91 10.42
N VAL A 61 17.87 4.52 10.68
CA VAL A 61 17.51 3.11 10.83
C VAL A 61 17.25 2.60 9.43
N GLU A 62 18.16 1.78 8.90
CA GLU A 62 17.87 0.99 7.70
C GLU A 62 16.75 0.02 8.05
N ASN A 63 15.51 0.43 7.80
CA ASN A 63 14.37 -0.47 7.85
C ASN A 63 14.42 -1.34 6.59
N VAL A 64 15.19 -2.43 6.65
CA VAL A 64 15.13 -3.49 5.65
C VAL A 64 13.79 -4.21 5.86
N VAL A 65 12.76 -3.75 5.17
CA VAL A 65 11.44 -4.38 5.17
C VAL A 65 11.46 -5.50 4.13
N ASP A 66 11.31 -6.74 4.58
CA ASP A 66 11.00 -7.86 3.71
C ASP A 66 9.52 -7.75 3.31
N PHE A 67 9.30 -7.24 2.10
CA PHE A 67 7.96 -7.05 1.55
C PHE A 67 7.22 -8.38 1.34
N ASP A 68 7.93 -9.47 1.06
CA ASP A 68 7.34 -10.79 0.82
C ASP A 68 6.91 -11.44 2.14
N ALA A 69 7.71 -11.29 3.20
CA ALA A 69 7.31 -11.69 4.55
C ALA A 69 6.10 -10.87 5.03
N LYS A 70 6.11 -9.54 4.81
CA LYS A 70 5.00 -8.68 5.23
C LYS A 70 3.72 -8.95 4.45
N ALA A 71 3.81 -9.25 3.15
CA ALA A 71 2.66 -9.62 2.33
C ALA A 71 2.01 -10.93 2.80
N ARG A 72 2.83 -11.94 3.16
CA ARG A 72 2.34 -13.19 3.76
C ARG A 72 1.67 -12.98 5.12
N GLU A 73 2.24 -12.15 5.99
CA GLU A 73 1.65 -11.78 7.29
C GLU A 73 0.28 -11.09 7.11
N LEU A 74 0.16 -10.22 6.12
CA LEU A 74 -1.09 -9.50 5.81
C LEU A 74 -2.11 -10.35 5.05
N GLY A 75 -1.78 -11.61 4.72
CA GLY A 75 -2.65 -12.50 3.95
C GLY A 75 -2.90 -12.03 2.51
N ILE A 76 -2.06 -11.13 1.99
CA ILE A 76 -2.18 -10.61 0.62
C ILE A 76 -1.63 -11.69 -0.32
N HIS A 77 -2.53 -12.52 -0.83
CA HIS A 77 -2.26 -13.44 -1.91
C HIS A 77 -2.85 -12.84 -3.19
N MET A 78 -2.02 -12.62 -4.20
CA MET A 78 -2.50 -12.25 -5.52
C MET A 78 -2.81 -13.55 -6.27
N PRO A 79 -4.08 -13.83 -6.64
CA PRO A 79 -4.40 -15.03 -7.39
C PRO A 79 -3.66 -15.00 -8.75
N PRO A 80 -3.24 -16.17 -9.26
CA PRO A 80 -2.61 -16.24 -10.56
C PRO A 80 -3.53 -15.70 -11.67
N PRO A 81 -2.98 -15.28 -12.82
CA PRO A 81 -3.78 -14.68 -13.88
C PRO A 81 -4.82 -15.66 -14.44
N SER A 82 -6.09 -15.28 -14.37
CA SER A 82 -7.22 -16.05 -14.87
C SER A 82 -7.59 -15.70 -16.32
N ARG A 83 -7.93 -16.72 -17.11
CA ARG A 83 -8.46 -16.57 -18.47
C ARG A 83 -9.99 -16.56 -18.53
N TRP A 84 -10.68 -16.97 -17.46
CA TRP A 84 -12.13 -17.18 -17.49
C TRP A 84 -12.96 -15.90 -17.64
N PRO A 85 -12.59 -14.74 -17.03
CA PRO A 85 -13.31 -13.49 -17.26
C PRO A 85 -13.42 -13.12 -18.75
N PHE A 86 -12.37 -13.40 -19.54
CA PHE A 86 -12.41 -13.16 -20.98
C PHE A 86 -13.41 -14.06 -21.70
N VAL A 87 -13.47 -15.34 -21.33
CA VAL A 87 -14.44 -16.32 -21.87
C VAL A 87 -15.88 -15.91 -21.52
N ILE A 88 -16.11 -15.49 -20.28
CA ILE A 88 -17.41 -14.99 -19.81
C ILE A 88 -17.86 -13.78 -20.64
N CYS A 89 -16.98 -12.80 -20.83
CA CYS A 89 -17.27 -11.63 -21.65
C CYS A 89 -17.56 -11.98 -23.12
N ALA A 90 -16.83 -12.94 -23.69
CA ALA A 90 -17.11 -13.42 -25.04
C ALA A 90 -18.51 -14.04 -25.14
N GLY A 91 -18.92 -14.87 -24.17
CA GLY A 91 -20.27 -15.42 -24.11
C GLY A 91 -21.35 -14.34 -23.95
N ALA A 92 -21.11 -13.37 -23.05
CA ALA A 92 -22.01 -12.24 -22.82
C ALA A 92 -22.18 -11.37 -24.08
N LEU A 93 -21.13 -11.20 -24.88
CA LEU A 93 -21.20 -10.49 -26.16
C LEU A 93 -22.22 -11.16 -27.10
N PHE A 94 -22.11 -12.47 -27.34
CA PHE A 94 -23.06 -13.18 -28.22
C PHE A 94 -24.49 -13.16 -27.68
N LEU A 95 -24.67 -13.29 -26.36
CA LEU A 95 -25.98 -13.15 -25.71
C LEU A 95 -26.58 -11.75 -25.92
N SER A 96 -25.75 -10.71 -25.79
CA SER A 96 -26.20 -9.32 -26.03
C SER A 96 -26.58 -9.08 -27.49
N LEU A 97 -25.85 -9.68 -28.44
CA LEU A 97 -26.17 -9.61 -29.87
C LEU A 97 -27.48 -10.34 -30.20
N ALA A 98 -27.84 -11.40 -29.47
CA ALA A 98 -29.11 -12.10 -29.64
C ALA A 98 -30.35 -11.25 -29.27
N ALA A 99 -30.16 -10.23 -28.42
CA ALA A 99 -31.21 -9.29 -28.05
C ALA A 99 -31.51 -8.24 -29.14
N ILE A 100 -30.60 -8.07 -30.10
CA ILE A 100 -30.79 -7.18 -31.26
C ILE A 100 -31.82 -7.82 -32.21
N PRO A 101 -32.73 -7.04 -32.83
CA PRO A 101 -33.79 -7.54 -33.71
C PRO A 101 -33.26 -8.01 -35.08
N PHE A 102 -32.39 -9.02 -35.08
CA PHE A 102 -32.04 -9.79 -36.27
C PHE A 102 -33.13 -10.82 -36.63
N ALA A 103 -32.94 -11.52 -37.74
CA ALA A 103 -33.75 -12.69 -38.09
C ALA A 103 -33.78 -13.70 -36.94
N THR A 104 -34.94 -14.32 -36.71
CA THR A 104 -35.16 -15.23 -35.57
C THR A 104 -34.12 -16.34 -35.48
N GLU A 105 -33.75 -16.95 -36.60
CA GLU A 105 -32.73 -18.02 -36.63
C GLU A 105 -31.35 -17.54 -36.15
N VAL A 106 -30.96 -16.32 -36.56
CA VAL A 106 -29.70 -15.70 -36.14
C VAL A 106 -29.73 -15.44 -34.63
N ARG A 107 -30.83 -14.91 -34.11
CA ARG A 107 -30.99 -14.63 -32.68
C ARG A 107 -30.92 -15.89 -31.83
N ILE A 108 -31.61 -16.96 -32.24
CA ILE A 108 -31.57 -18.25 -31.54
C ILE A 108 -30.14 -18.82 -31.56
N THR A 109 -29.47 -18.78 -32.72
CA THR A 109 -28.10 -19.28 -32.85
C THR A 109 -27.14 -18.51 -31.93
N LEU A 110 -27.21 -17.18 -31.93
CA LEU A 110 -26.41 -16.33 -31.04
C LEU A 110 -26.71 -16.59 -29.56
N ALA A 111 -27.98 -16.79 -29.20
CA ALA A 111 -28.37 -17.09 -27.83
C ALA A 111 -27.81 -18.43 -27.35
N VAL A 112 -27.89 -19.48 -28.19
CA VAL A 112 -27.37 -20.81 -27.87
C VAL A 112 -25.84 -20.78 -27.76
N VAL A 113 -25.15 -20.22 -28.75
CA VAL A 113 -23.68 -20.13 -28.74
C VAL A 113 -23.18 -19.28 -27.58
N GLY A 114 -23.76 -18.09 -27.39
CA GLY A 114 -23.40 -17.20 -26.29
C GLY A 114 -23.70 -17.83 -24.93
N GLY A 115 -24.83 -18.51 -24.79
CA GLY A 115 -25.21 -19.23 -23.57
C GLY A 115 -24.22 -20.34 -23.23
N LEU A 116 -23.83 -21.16 -24.20
CA LEU A 116 -22.85 -22.23 -23.98
C LEU A 116 -21.48 -21.67 -23.58
N ILE A 117 -20.97 -20.65 -24.29
CA ILE A 117 -19.67 -20.03 -23.98
C ILE A 117 -19.71 -19.40 -22.58
N PHE A 118 -20.78 -18.68 -22.26
CA PHE A 118 -20.94 -18.04 -20.95
C PHE A 118 -20.97 -19.07 -19.83
N LEU A 119 -21.74 -20.16 -19.98
CA LEU A 119 -21.82 -21.23 -19.00
C LEU A 119 -20.47 -21.93 -18.80
N ILE A 120 -19.75 -22.23 -19.90
CA ILE A 120 -18.39 -22.78 -19.82
C ILE A 120 -17.46 -21.82 -19.06
N GLY A 121 -17.56 -20.52 -19.34
CA GLY A 121 -16.79 -19.48 -18.67
C GLY A 121 -17.04 -19.45 -17.16
N VAL A 122 -18.31 -19.44 -16.75
CA VAL A 122 -18.71 -19.42 -15.32
C VAL A 122 -18.31 -20.71 -14.62
N VAL A 123 -18.56 -21.87 -15.22
CA VAL A 123 -18.19 -23.17 -14.65
C VAL A 123 -16.69 -23.29 -14.49
N GLY A 124 -15.92 -22.89 -15.49
CA GLY A 124 -14.46 -22.88 -15.43
C GLY A 124 -13.93 -21.96 -14.34
N TRP A 125 -14.50 -20.76 -14.21
CA TRP A 125 -14.11 -19.82 -13.17
C TRP A 125 -14.45 -20.33 -11.76
N VAL A 126 -15.70 -20.73 -11.55
CA VAL A 126 -16.22 -21.05 -10.22
C VAL A 126 -15.82 -22.44 -9.74
N LEU A 127 -15.74 -23.44 -10.63
CA LEU A 127 -15.49 -24.83 -10.19
C LEU A 127 -14.06 -25.28 -10.43
N VAL A 128 -13.41 -24.80 -11.49
CA VAL A 128 -12.05 -25.26 -11.81
C VAL A 128 -11.03 -24.37 -11.13
N GLU A 129 -11.18 -23.05 -11.26
CA GLU A 129 -10.18 -22.12 -10.74
C GLU A 129 -10.32 -21.88 -9.24
N ASP A 130 -11.54 -21.75 -8.70
CA ASP A 130 -11.76 -21.64 -7.25
C ASP A 130 -11.23 -22.87 -6.49
N VAL A 131 -11.48 -24.08 -7.00
CA VAL A 131 -10.98 -25.34 -6.39
C VAL A 131 -9.46 -25.48 -6.54
N GLN A 132 -8.87 -24.98 -7.63
CA GLN A 132 -7.42 -25.01 -7.81
C GLN A 132 -6.69 -23.97 -6.96
N MET A 133 -7.27 -22.78 -6.77
CA MET A 133 -6.68 -21.69 -5.99
C MET A 133 -6.94 -21.84 -4.49
N TYR A 134 -8.08 -22.42 -4.12
CA TYR A 134 -8.50 -22.68 -2.74
C TYR A 134 -8.97 -24.12 -2.61
N PRO A 135 -8.06 -25.12 -2.70
CA PRO A 135 -8.43 -26.48 -2.35
C PRO A 135 -9.01 -26.43 -0.93
N ALA A 136 -10.27 -26.84 -0.79
CA ALA A 136 -10.99 -26.85 0.49
C ALA A 136 -10.03 -27.38 1.55
N GLU A 137 -9.79 -26.57 2.59
CA GLU A 137 -8.89 -26.84 3.71
C GLU A 137 -8.82 -28.35 3.91
N SER A 138 -7.70 -28.93 3.46
CA SER A 138 -7.41 -30.30 3.80
C SER A 138 -7.39 -30.32 5.31
N ALA A 139 -8.30 -31.11 5.87
CA ALA A 139 -8.48 -31.34 7.29
C ALA A 139 -7.21 -31.97 7.86
N ASP A 140 -6.15 -31.18 8.00
CA ASP A 140 -4.93 -31.55 8.70
C ASP A 140 -4.57 -30.38 9.61
N GLY A 141 -5.26 -30.36 10.76
CA GLY A 141 -4.74 -29.73 11.95
C GLY A 141 -3.38 -30.36 12.26
N GLY A 142 -2.35 -29.55 12.28
CA GLY A 142 -0.99 -29.98 12.56
C GLY A 142 -0.16 -28.82 13.01
N GLU A 143 -0.24 -28.49 14.30
CA GLU A 143 0.88 -27.90 15.02
C GLU A 143 2.17 -28.67 14.68
N VAL A 144 3.31 -27.97 14.63
CA VAL A 144 4.49 -28.19 15.51
C VAL A 144 5.73 -27.51 14.92
N HIS A 145 6.31 -26.64 15.76
CA HIS A 145 7.71 -26.27 15.96
C HIS A 145 8.79 -26.85 15.02
N HIS A 146 9.71 -26.00 14.56
CA HIS A 146 11.10 -25.92 15.08
C HIS A 146 11.79 -24.64 14.62
#